data_AF-A0A1I0A0B1-F1
#
_entry.id   AF-A0A1I0A0B1-F1
#
_cell.length_a   1.000
_cell.length_b   1.000
_cell.length_c   1.000
_cell.angle_alpha   90.00
_cell.angle_beta   90.00
_cell.angle_gamma   90.00
#
_symmetry.space_group_name_H-M   'P 1'
#
loop_
_entity.id
_entity.type
_entity.pdbx_description
1 polymer ?
#
loop_
_entity_poly.entity_id
_entity_poly.type
_entity_poly.pdbx_seq_one_letter_code
_entity_poly.pdbx_strand_id
1 'polypeptide(L)'
;GYLGAETAEQCINHGIAIETPVRKNMRDKLPKNIRNFWNDKRRIIESTIGQLAEKFNIERTFARTMLSFTNRLSRKILSHKLATLFNKEQGRPILSIADLAF
;
A
#
# COMPACT_ATOMS: atom_id res chain seq x y z
N GLY A 1 -11.91 17.31 -2.63
CA GLY A 1 -11.20 16.09 -2.16
C GLY A 1 -9.91 15.95 -2.95
N TYR A 2 -9.03 15.03 -2.59
CA TYR A 2 -7.77 14.80 -3.33
C TYR A 2 -7.95 14.11 -4.69
N LEU A 3 -9.19 13.77 -5.06
CA LEU A 3 -9.57 13.36 -6.41
C LEU A 3 -10.08 14.59 -7.17
N GLY A 4 -9.52 14.83 -8.36
CA GLY A 4 -10.02 15.86 -9.27
C GLY A 4 -11.47 15.57 -9.66
N ALA A 5 -12.24 16.62 -9.96
CA ALA A 5 -13.65 16.49 -10.35
C ALA A 5 -13.81 15.53 -11.55
N GLU A 6 -12.88 15.59 -12.50
CA GLU A 6 -12.82 14.72 -13.67
C GLU A 6 -12.68 13.24 -13.31
N THR A 7 -11.79 12.89 -12.38
CA THR A 7 -11.59 11.49 -11.97
C THR A 7 -12.81 10.94 -11.26
N ALA A 8 -13.47 11.76 -10.44
CA ALA A 8 -14.70 11.36 -9.77
C ALA A 8 -15.82 11.07 -10.77
N GLU A 9 -15.96 11.89 -11.80
CA GLU A 9 -16.91 11.69 -12.89
C GLU A 9 -16.62 10.42 -13.70
N GLN A 10 -15.35 10.17 -14.02
CA GLN A 10 -14.93 8.93 -14.69
C GLN A 10 -15.26 7.68 -13.86
N CYS A 11 -15.05 7.71 -12.54
CA CYS A 11 -15.40 6.58 -11.69
C CYS A 11 -16.90 6.31 -11.68
N ILE A 12 -17.73 7.35 -11.62
CA ILE A 12 -19.19 7.22 -11.70
C ILE A 12 -19.59 6.59 -13.04
N ASN A 13 -18.99 7.04 -14.15
CA ASN A 13 -19.26 6.49 -15.48
C ASN A 13 -18.90 5.00 -15.61
N HIS A 14 -17.96 4.50 -14.80
CA HIS A 14 -17.58 3.09 -14.76
C HIS A 14 -18.28 2.30 -13.64
N GLY A 15 -19.27 2.89 -12.95
CA GLY A 15 -19.99 2.24 -11.86
C GLY A 15 -19.16 2.06 -10.58
N ILE A 16 -18.10 2.84 -10.41
CA ILE A 16 -17.20 2.78 -9.26
C ILE A 16 -17.62 3.82 -8.23
N ALA A 17 -18.11 3.35 -7.08
CA ALA A 17 -18.38 4.21 -5.93
C ALA A 17 -17.09 4.53 -5.17
N ILE A 18 -16.75 5.82 -5.08
CA ILE A 18 -15.59 6.29 -4.34
C ILE A 18 -15.99 6.54 -2.89
N GLU A 19 -15.30 5.87 -1.98
CA GLU A 19 -15.44 6.11 -0.54
C GLU A 19 -14.18 6.75 0.02
N THR A 20 -14.35 7.87 0.71
CA THR A 20 -13.24 8.59 1.36
C THR A 20 -13.40 8.57 2.87
N PRO A 21 -12.30 8.41 3.63
CA PRO A 21 -12.36 8.50 5.08
C PRO A 21 -12.81 9.91 5.49
N VAL A 22 -13.75 9.96 6.44
CA VAL A 22 -14.25 11.23 6.96
C VAL A 22 -13.22 11.91 7.87
N ARG A 23 -13.25 13.24 7.93
CA ARG A 23 -12.41 14.01 8.85
C ARG A 23 -12.89 13.81 10.29
N LYS A 24 -12.00 14.03 11.28
CA LYS A 24 -12.24 13.81 12.72
C LYS A 24 -13.55 14.39 13.28
N ASN A 25 -14.10 15.45 12.67
CA ASN A 25 -15.32 16.15 13.10
C ASN A 25 -16.52 15.97 12.15
N MET A 26 -16.45 15.03 11.19
CA MET A 26 -17.53 14.75 10.24
C MET A 26 -18.24 13.45 10.62
N ARG A 27 -19.57 13.41 10.41
CA ARG A 27 -20.34 12.17 10.57
C ARG A 27 -20.00 11.21 9.44
N ASP A 28 -19.59 10.00 9.80
CA ASP A 28 -19.40 8.91 8.85
C ASP A 28 -20.75 8.31 8.49
N LYS A 29 -20.96 8.06 7.20
CA LYS A 29 -22.15 7.36 6.71
C LYS A 29 -22.03 5.86 6.90
N LEU A 30 -20.80 5.35 6.98
CA LEU A 30 -20.54 3.92 7.13
C LEU A 30 -20.62 3.48 8.60
N PRO A 31 -21.09 2.26 8.85
CA PRO A 31 -20.93 1.59 10.13
C PRO A 31 -19.46 1.57 10.59
N LYS A 32 -19.24 1.82 11.89
CA LYS A 32 -17.90 1.95 12.48
C LYS A 32 -17.01 0.72 12.25
N ASN A 33 -17.58 -0.49 12.30
CA ASN A 33 -16.88 -1.73 12.05
C ASN A 33 -16.32 -1.81 10.62
N ILE A 34 -17.11 -1.44 9.61
CA ILE A 34 -16.69 -1.43 8.21
C ILE A 34 -15.59 -0.39 8.01
N ARG A 35 -15.78 0.82 8.57
CA ARG A 35 -14.77 1.88 8.47
C ARG A 35 -13.44 1.48 9.10
N ASN A 36 -13.47 0.87 10.28
CA ASN A 36 -12.27 0.40 10.96
C ASN A 36 -11.53 -0.64 10.11
N PHE A 37 -12.27 -1.64 9.59
CA PHE A 37 -11.69 -2.66 8.72
C PHE A 37 -11.02 -2.04 7.48
N TRP A 38 -11.67 -1.08 6.82
CA TRP A 38 -11.09 -0.37 5.67
C TRP A 38 -9.85 0.45 6.03
N ASN A 39 -9.89 1.15 7.15
CA ASN A 39 -8.74 1.92 7.64
C ASN A 39 -7.56 1.01 7.99
N ASP A 40 -7.81 -0.16 8.58
CA ASP A 40 -6.78 -1.15 8.89
C ASP A 40 -6.13 -1.68 7.60
N LYS A 41 -6.93 -2.00 6.58
CA LYS A 41 -6.40 -2.42 5.27
C LYS A 41 -5.63 -1.30 4.58
N ARG A 42 -6.14 -0.07 4.60
CA ARG A 42 -5.44 1.10 4.07
C ARG A 42 -4.07 1.27 4.75
N ARG A 43 -4.02 1.22 6.08
CA ARG A 43 -2.77 1.35 6.84
C ARG A 43 -1.74 0.30 6.43
N ILE A 44 -2.18 -0.95 6.22
CA ILE A 44 -1.30 -2.04 5.74
C ILE A 44 -0.76 -1.73 4.35
N ILE A 45 -1.62 -1.28 3.42
CA ILE A 45 -1.23 -0.95 2.05
C ILE A 45 -0.23 0.22 2.05
N GLU A 46 -0.55 1.32 2.74
CA GLU A 46 0.31 2.50 2.83
C GLU A 46 1.66 2.18 3.47
N SER A 47 1.66 1.40 4.56
CA SER A 47 2.91 0.98 5.22
C SER A 47 3.75 0.11 4.29
N THR A 48 3.11 -0.78 3.52
CA THR A 48 3.80 -1.64 2.56
C THR A 48 4.41 -0.82 1.42
N ILE A 49 3.66 0.13 0.86
CA ILE A 49 4.14 1.04 -0.19
C ILE A 49 5.31 1.87 0.34
N GLY A 50 5.18 2.47 1.54
CA GLY A 50 6.25 3.24 2.17
C GLY A 50 7.52 2.40 2.37
N GLN A 51 7.39 1.16 2.82
CA GLN A 51 8.53 0.24 2.94
C GLN A 51 9.19 -0.07 1.59
N LEU A 52 8.39 -0.33 0.55
CA LEU A 52 8.93 -0.61 -0.78
C LEU A 52 9.63 0.62 -1.37
N ALA A 53 9.09 1.81 -1.15
CA ALA A 53 9.68 3.07 -1.59
C ALA A 53 10.97 3.37 -0.82
N GLU A 54 10.91 3.42 0.50
CA GLU A 54 12.01 3.89 1.36
C GLU A 54 13.11 2.84 1.57
N LYS A 55 12.75 1.58 1.81
CA LYS A 55 13.73 0.52 2.16
C LYS A 55 14.21 -0.25 0.94
N PHE A 56 13.30 -0.54 0.02
CA PHE A 56 13.62 -1.30 -1.19
C PHE A 56 13.91 -0.40 -2.40
N ASN A 57 13.80 0.92 -2.29
CA ASN A 57 14.06 1.89 -3.36
C ASN A 57 13.34 1.51 -4.67
N ILE A 58 12.08 1.06 -4.57
CA ILE A 58 11.34 0.52 -5.72
C ILE A 58 11.14 1.57 -6.82
N GLU A 59 10.96 2.83 -6.43
CA GLU A 59 10.76 3.98 -7.32
C GLU A 59 11.98 4.26 -8.21
N ARG A 60 13.19 3.97 -7.70
CA ARG A 60 14.47 4.20 -8.42
C ARG A 60 15.06 2.90 -8.93
N THR A 61 14.33 2.23 -9.83
CA THR A 61 14.77 0.97 -10.45
C THR A 61 15.25 1.21 -11.87
N PHE A 62 16.56 1.30 -12.06
CA PHE A 62 17.18 1.43 -13.38
C PHE A 62 17.37 0.07 -14.05
N ALA A 63 17.00 -0.02 -15.32
CA ALA A 63 17.14 -1.21 -16.16
C ALA A 63 17.29 -0.82 -17.63
N ARG A 64 18.04 -1.63 -18.40
CA ARG A 64 18.25 -1.41 -19.84
C ARG A 64 17.13 -1.97 -20.72
N THR A 65 16.39 -2.96 -20.20
CA THR A 65 15.32 -3.67 -20.92
C THR A 65 14.14 -3.95 -20.00
N MET A 66 12.95 -4.11 -20.58
CA MET A 66 11.72 -4.41 -19.81
C MET A 66 11.86 -5.69 -18.98
N LEU A 67 12.48 -6.75 -19.52
CA LEU A 67 12.74 -7.99 -18.78
C LEU A 67 13.65 -7.76 -17.56
N SER A 68 14.71 -6.97 -17.72
CA SER A 68 15.59 -6.65 -16.60
C SER A 68 14.91 -5.77 -15.55
N PHE A 69 13.97 -4.91 -15.97
CA PHE A 69 13.15 -4.09 -15.08
C PHE A 69 12.19 -4.96 -14.27
N THR A 70 11.39 -5.81 -14.92
CA THR A 70 10.45 -6.70 -14.24
C THR A 70 11.18 -7.64 -13.27
N ASN A 71 12.32 -8.19 -13.67
CA ASN A 71 13.13 -9.03 -12.78
C ASN A 71 13.64 -8.27 -11.54
N ARG A 72 14.07 -7.01 -11.70
CA ARG A 72 14.50 -6.17 -10.56
C ARG A 72 13.33 -5.85 -9.64
N LEU A 73 12.17 -5.52 -10.21
CA LEU A 73 10.94 -5.24 -9.46
C LEU A 73 10.48 -6.46 -8.67
N SER A 74 10.40 -7.62 -9.33
CA SER A 74 10.01 -8.88 -8.70
C SER A 74 10.93 -9.25 -7.53
N ARG A 75 12.25 -9.02 -7.65
CA ARG A 75 13.17 -9.26 -6.53
C ARG A 75 12.91 -8.34 -5.34
N LYS A 76 12.65 -7.04 -5.55
CA LYS A 76 12.33 -6.10 -4.46
C LYS A 76 11.06 -6.52 -3.72
N ILE A 77 10.01 -6.89 -4.46
CA ILE A 77 8.75 -7.38 -3.90
C ILE A 77 8.96 -8.71 -3.17
N LEU A 78 9.73 -9.63 -3.75
CA LEU A 78 10.03 -10.92 -3.14
C LEU A 78 10.81 -10.74 -1.82
N SER A 79 11.81 -9.87 -1.79
CA SER A 79 12.58 -9.57 -0.57
C SER A 79 11.69 -8.99 0.53
N HIS A 80 10.77 -8.08 0.19
CA HIS A 80 9.78 -7.57 1.15
C HIS A 80 8.89 -8.71 1.69
N LYS A 81 8.35 -9.55 0.81
CA LYS A 81 7.50 -10.68 1.21
C LYS A 81 8.26 -11.65 2.12
N LEU A 82 9.51 -11.98 1.80
CA LEU A 82 10.35 -12.84 2.64
C LEU A 82 10.59 -12.22 4.01
N ALA A 83 10.91 -10.93 4.09
CA ALA A 83 11.06 -10.22 5.36
C ALA A 83 9.78 -10.30 6.23
N THR A 84 8.61 -10.08 5.63
CA THR A 84 7.33 -10.18 6.35
C THR A 84 7.03 -11.61 6.81
N LEU A 85 7.42 -12.61 6.02
CA LEU A 85 7.27 -14.03 6.38
C LEU A 85 8.16 -14.37 7.58
N PHE A 86 9.44 -13.99 7.56
CA PHE A 86 10.34 -14.20 8.70
C PHE A 86 9.83 -13.56 9.98
N ASN A 87 9.30 -12.33 9.90
CA ASN A 87 8.68 -11.69 11.06
C ASN A 87 7.50 -12.49 11.61
N LYS A 88 6.65 -13.02 10.72
CA LYS A 88 5.51 -13.85 11.10
C LYS A 88 5.96 -15.13 11.82
N GLU A 89 6.96 -15.84 11.28
CA GLU A 89 7.48 -17.08 11.89
C GLU A 89 8.13 -16.83 13.26
N GLN A 90 8.70 -15.64 13.50
CA GLN A 90 9.28 -15.27 14.80
C GLN A 90 8.25 -14.65 15.78
N GLY A 91 6.96 -14.61 15.42
CA GLY A 91 5.93 -13.97 16.26
C GLY A 91 6.07 -12.44 16.38
N ARG A 92 6.88 -11.81 15.51
CA ARG A 92 7.04 -10.35 15.45
C ARG A 92 5.92 -9.72 14.63
N PRO A 93 5.64 -8.42 14.81
CA PRO A 93 4.68 -7.73 13.95
C PRO A 93 5.09 -7.83 12.47
N ILE A 94 4.18 -8.29 11.61
CA ILE A 94 4.46 -8.65 10.21
C ILE A 94 5.16 -7.50 9.45
N LEU A 95 4.66 -6.27 9.61
CA LEU A 95 5.18 -5.08 8.95
C LEU A 95 6.35 -4.42 9.68
N SER A 96 6.88 -5.02 10.76
CA SER A 96 8.04 -4.47 11.47
C SER A 96 9.35 -4.86 10.79
N ILE A 97 9.59 -4.35 9.58
CA ILE A 97 10.85 -4.56 8.84
C ILE A 97 11.91 -3.56 9.33
N ALA A 98 11.93 -3.20 10.62
CA ALA A 98 12.97 -2.36 11.19
C ALA A 98 14.29 -3.15 11.14
N ASP A 99 15.21 -2.63 10.33
CA ASP A 99 16.62 -3.01 10.32
C ASP A 99 16.98 -4.43 9.85
N LEU A 100 16.40 -4.85 8.71
CA LEU A 100 17.14 -5.75 7.83
C LEU A 100 18.22 -4.90 7.13
N ALA A 101 19.34 -4.70 7.82
CA ALA A 101 20.55 -4.18 7.23
C ALA A 101 20.95 -5.10 6.06
N PHE A 102 20.87 -4.57 4.85
CA PHE A 102 21.50 -5.14 3.66
C PHE A 102 22.68 -4.25 3.28
#